data_AF-A0A9W4GUK0-F1
#
_entry.id   AF-A0A9W4GUK0-F1
#
_cell.length_a   1.000
_cell.length_b   1.000
_cell.length_c   1.000
_cell.angle_alpha   90.00
_cell.angle_beta   90.00
_cell.angle_gamma   90.00
#
_symmetry.space_group_name_H-M   'P 1'
#
loop_
_entity.id
_entity.type
_entity.pdbx_description
1 polymer ?
#
loop_
_entity_poly.entity_id
_entity_poly.type
_entity_poly.pdbx_seq_one_letter_code
_entity_poly.pdbx_strand_id
1 'polypeptide(L)'
;MTAVTDLDDAEDELRVLLERAVPQLPAPAQRLERVRMRMRRRRRRRTAAVTVSAVLAVAAVVAVPGLVRPQGGGSAPAVVATSGHAVVATTPAGGAKTNGPGTTPPSAGGYRPAGMEGLRLRPPKGWKVLPDPDTDSVFLSSQSLVLPEGGCAHALDGFCTPLARVLASDGVLVMFHLTQSSAQAQKFSGFALPLEDEVPYSACLAVTGTRQMGRTMVGSAGSGTVVWAVACLSHPSAAQTARVRDLIGSADFG
;
A
#
# COMPACT_ATOMS: atom_id res chain seq x y z
N MET A 1 37.94 -42.01 -32.88
CA MET A 1 36.55 -42.48 -33.13
C MET A 1 35.86 -42.97 -31.85
N THR A 2 36.32 -42.53 -30.68
CA THR A 2 35.84 -42.95 -29.34
C THR A 2 35.18 -41.81 -28.55
N ALA A 3 35.23 -40.57 -29.04
CA ALA A 3 34.67 -39.41 -28.34
C ALA A 3 33.17 -39.17 -28.62
N VAL A 4 32.57 -39.89 -29.57
CA VAL A 4 31.15 -39.74 -29.92
C VAL A 4 30.28 -40.61 -29.00
N THR A 5 30.78 -41.77 -28.58
CA THR A 5 30.06 -42.70 -27.70
C THR A 5 29.88 -42.15 -26.28
N ASP A 6 30.84 -41.37 -25.77
CA ASP A 6 30.75 -40.77 -24.42
C ASP A 6 29.65 -39.69 -24.32
N LEU A 7 29.28 -39.06 -25.44
CA LEU A 7 28.21 -38.07 -25.48
C LEU A 7 26.83 -38.73 -25.48
N ASP A 8 26.67 -39.80 -26.26
CA ASP A 8 25.43 -40.56 -26.32
C ASP A 8 25.11 -41.20 -24.96
N ASP A 9 26.12 -41.73 -24.27
CA ASP A 9 25.97 -42.32 -22.92
C ASP A 9 25.58 -41.25 -21.88
N ALA A 10 26.13 -40.03 -21.97
CA ALA A 10 25.80 -38.93 -21.07
C ALA A 10 24.38 -38.38 -21.29
N GLU A 11 23.90 -38.33 -22.54
CA GLU A 11 22.53 -37.91 -22.85
C GLU A 11 21.50 -38.91 -22.31
N ASP A 12 21.77 -40.21 -22.43
CA ASP A 12 20.88 -41.25 -21.91
C ASP A 12 20.85 -41.26 -20.37
N GLU A 13 21.99 -41.03 -19.70
CA GLU A 13 22.03 -40.90 -18.24
C GLU A 13 21.22 -39.66 -17.77
N LEU A 14 21.33 -38.55 -18.49
CA LEU A 14 20.56 -37.33 -18.20
C LEU A 14 19.05 -37.54 -18.38
N ARG A 15 18.65 -38.28 -19.42
CA ARG A 15 17.24 -38.62 -19.68
C ARG A 15 16.66 -39.48 -18.55
N VAL A 16 17.41 -40.47 -18.07
CA VAL A 16 16.98 -41.33 -16.95
C VAL A 16 16.84 -40.52 -15.65
N LEU A 17 17.76 -39.60 -15.37
CA LEU A 17 17.66 -38.74 -14.18
C LEU A 17 16.47 -37.80 -14.25
N LEU A 18 16.17 -37.23 -15.42
CA LEU A 18 15.02 -36.36 -15.63
C LEU A 18 13.70 -37.11 -15.49
N GLU A 19 13.57 -38.30 -16.06
CA GLU A 19 12.35 -39.11 -15.93
C GLU A 19 12.09 -39.54 -14.48
N ARG A 20 13.15 -39.78 -13.70
CA ARG A 20 13.03 -40.19 -12.30
C ARG A 20 12.77 -39.03 -11.34
N ALA A 21 13.21 -37.82 -11.70
CA ALA A 21 13.08 -36.62 -10.86
C ALA A 21 11.80 -35.82 -11.10
N VAL A 22 11.01 -36.10 -12.14
CA VAL A 22 9.72 -35.45 -12.38
C VAL A 22 8.60 -36.24 -11.66
N PRO A 23 8.16 -35.82 -10.46
CA PRO A 23 6.97 -36.39 -9.86
C PRO A 23 5.79 -36.16 -10.81
N GLN A 24 5.20 -37.26 -11.28
CA GLN A 24 3.96 -37.27 -12.05
C GLN A 24 2.88 -36.55 -11.22
N LEU A 25 2.70 -35.25 -11.47
CA LEU A 25 1.67 -34.45 -10.81
C LEU A 25 0.32 -34.99 -11.31
N PRO A 26 -0.56 -35.47 -10.41
CA PRO A 26 -1.85 -36.02 -10.82
C PRO A 26 -2.62 -34.96 -11.61
N ALA A 27 -3.22 -35.39 -12.72
CA ALA A 27 -3.80 -34.53 -13.75
C ALA A 27 -4.62 -33.36 -13.17
N PRO A 28 -4.47 -32.14 -13.71
CA PRO A 28 -5.01 -30.89 -13.15
C PRO A 28 -6.55 -30.87 -13.03
N ALA A 29 -7.26 -31.73 -13.77
CA ALA A 29 -8.71 -31.82 -13.75
C ALA A 29 -9.28 -32.12 -12.35
N GLN A 30 -8.67 -33.05 -11.59
CA GLN A 30 -9.18 -33.42 -10.27
C GLN A 30 -9.01 -32.31 -9.22
N ARG A 31 -7.95 -31.47 -9.33
CA ARG A 31 -7.76 -30.32 -8.43
C ARG A 31 -8.79 -29.23 -8.70
N LEU A 32 -9.09 -28.95 -9.97
CA LEU A 32 -10.11 -27.96 -10.35
C LEU A 32 -11.52 -28.40 -9.94
N GLU A 33 -11.84 -29.69 -10.03
CA GLU A 33 -13.12 -30.25 -9.56
C GLU A 33 -13.34 -30.00 -8.05
N ARG A 34 -12.30 -30.25 -7.23
CA ARG A 34 -12.35 -30.01 -5.77
C ARG A 34 -12.52 -28.53 -5.44
N VAL A 35 -11.86 -27.64 -6.18
CA VAL A 35 -12.01 -26.19 -6.01
C VAL A 35 -13.41 -25.73 -6.42
N ARG A 36 -13.94 -26.21 -7.55
CA ARG A 36 -15.31 -25.93 -8.02
C ARG A 36 -16.36 -26.41 -7.02
N MET A 37 -16.18 -27.59 -6.43
CA MET A 37 -17.07 -28.11 -5.37
C MET A 37 -17.04 -27.24 -4.10
N ARG A 38 -15.85 -26.82 -3.64
CA ARG A 38 -15.72 -25.91 -2.49
C ARG A 38 -16.37 -24.55 -2.77
N MET A 39 -16.18 -23.99 -3.96
CA MET A 39 -16.80 -22.74 -4.40
C MET A 39 -18.34 -22.84 -4.47
N ARG A 40 -18.89 -23.92 -5.05
CA ARG A 40 -20.35 -24.15 -5.08
C ARG A 40 -20.94 -24.25 -3.68
N ARG A 41 -20.27 -24.95 -2.76
CA ARG A 41 -20.72 -25.08 -1.35
C ARG A 41 -20.69 -23.74 -0.62
N ARG A 42 -19.66 -22.90 -0.85
CA ARG A 42 -19.57 -21.55 -0.26
C ARG A 42 -20.62 -20.60 -0.84
N ARG A 43 -20.91 -20.69 -2.14
CA ARG A 43 -21.95 -19.88 -2.80
C ARG A 43 -23.35 -20.21 -2.30
N ARG A 44 -23.69 -21.50 -2.13
CA ARG A 44 -24.98 -21.92 -1.54
C ARG A 44 -25.19 -21.42 -0.11
N ARG A 45 -24.12 -21.29 0.69
CA ARG A 45 -24.22 -20.72 2.04
C ARG A 45 -24.49 -19.21 2.04
N ARG A 46 -24.03 -18.49 1.00
CA ARG A 46 -24.24 -17.03 0.90
C ARG A 46 -25.64 -16.64 0.43
N THR A 47 -26.33 -17.49 -0.33
CA THR A 47 -27.70 -17.23 -0.78
C THR A 47 -28.78 -17.46 0.28
N ALA A 48 -28.44 -18.07 1.42
CA ALA A 48 -29.37 -18.28 2.53
C ALA A 48 -29.33 -17.15 3.61
N ALA A 49 -28.43 -16.16 3.45
CA ALA A 49 -28.22 -15.11 4.44
C ALA A 49 -28.68 -13.71 3.98
N VAL A 50 -29.40 -13.61 2.85
CA VAL A 50 -29.93 -12.33 2.32
C VAL A 50 -31.44 -12.44 2.14
N THR A 51 -32.15 -12.71 3.23
CA THR A 51 -33.61 -12.58 3.32
C THR A 51 -34.04 -12.34 4.77
N VAL A 52 -33.64 -11.23 5.41
CA VAL A 52 -34.40 -10.56 6.49
C VAL A 52 -33.80 -9.17 6.69
N SER A 53 -34.44 -8.12 6.15
CA SER A 53 -34.62 -6.81 6.81
C SER A 53 -35.21 -5.80 5.81
N ALA A 54 -36.49 -5.93 5.53
CA ALA A 54 -37.28 -4.91 4.87
C ALA A 54 -38.66 -4.84 5.55
N VAL A 55 -38.79 -4.07 6.63
CA VAL A 55 -40.06 -3.54 7.14
C VAL A 55 -39.80 -2.20 7.87
N LEU A 56 -40.23 -1.12 7.20
CA LEU A 56 -40.93 0.09 7.69
C LEU A 56 -40.77 0.57 9.15
N ALA A 57 -40.41 1.86 9.31
CA ALA A 57 -41.23 2.82 10.07
C ALA A 57 -40.86 4.27 9.73
N VAL A 58 -41.84 4.98 9.17
CA VAL A 58 -41.90 6.44 9.00
C VAL A 58 -42.62 7.03 10.22
N ALA A 59 -42.22 8.27 10.58
CA ALA A 59 -42.88 9.25 11.46
C ALA A 59 -42.70 9.10 13.00
N ALA A 60 -42.06 10.09 13.62
CA ALA A 60 -42.75 11.20 14.30
C ALA A 60 -41.76 12.15 15.01
N VAL A 61 -41.94 13.45 14.80
CA VAL A 61 -41.37 14.57 15.57
C VAL A 61 -42.16 14.69 16.89
N VAL A 62 -41.50 15.12 17.99
CA VAL A 62 -41.98 16.07 19.04
C VAL A 62 -41.34 15.81 20.44
N ALA A 63 -40.73 16.89 20.98
CA ALA A 63 -40.59 17.34 22.38
C ALA A 63 -39.75 16.61 23.47
N VAL A 64 -38.76 17.38 23.96
CA VAL A 64 -38.10 17.46 25.30
C VAL A 64 -39.13 18.05 26.33
N PRO A 65 -39.05 18.00 27.71
CA PRO A 65 -37.94 17.73 28.67
C PRO A 65 -38.25 16.84 29.92
N GLY A 66 -37.20 16.52 30.69
CA GLY A 66 -37.20 16.82 32.15
C GLY A 66 -37.23 15.68 33.17
N LEU A 67 -36.22 15.71 34.06
CA LEU A 67 -36.20 15.30 35.48
C LEU A 67 -36.29 13.80 35.81
N VAL A 68 -35.23 13.25 36.44
CA VAL A 68 -35.15 12.94 37.89
C VAL A 68 -33.77 12.34 38.20
N ARG A 69 -33.11 12.92 39.21
CA ARG A 69 -31.90 12.47 39.92
C ARG A 69 -32.36 11.86 41.27
N PRO A 70 -31.75 10.79 41.78
CA PRO A 70 -30.89 10.88 42.99
C PRO A 70 -29.65 9.94 42.87
N GLN A 71 -28.41 10.40 43.06
CA GLN A 71 -27.69 10.67 44.33
C GLN A 71 -26.99 9.45 44.96
N GLY A 72 -25.66 9.56 45.03
CA GLY A 72 -24.73 8.73 45.82
C GLY A 72 -23.45 8.45 45.01
N GLY A 73 -22.23 8.80 45.41
CA GLY A 73 -21.69 9.43 46.61
C GLY A 73 -20.19 9.13 46.67
N GLY A 74 -19.37 10.17 46.86
CA GLY A 74 -17.96 10.09 47.28
C GLY A 74 -16.92 9.74 46.19
N SER A 75 -15.73 10.30 46.10
CA SER A 75 -15.06 11.38 46.84
C SER A 75 -13.87 11.83 45.98
N ALA A 76 -13.67 13.15 45.86
CA ALA A 76 -12.44 13.75 45.36
C ALA A 76 -11.35 13.72 46.44
N PRO A 77 -10.09 14.00 46.06
CA PRO A 77 -9.54 15.26 46.53
C PRO A 77 -8.96 16.11 45.40
N ALA A 78 -9.26 17.41 45.50
CA ALA A 78 -8.64 18.48 44.74
C ALA A 78 -7.29 18.83 45.34
N VAL A 79 -6.29 19.11 44.49
CA VAL A 79 -5.09 19.87 44.89
C VAL A 79 -4.82 20.95 43.86
N VAL A 80 -5.18 22.17 44.27
CA VAL A 80 -4.48 23.46 44.14
C VAL A 80 -3.78 23.77 42.81
N ALA A 81 -4.37 24.71 42.07
CA ALA A 81 -3.67 25.52 41.08
C ALA A 81 -2.83 26.59 41.79
N THR A 82 -1.54 26.68 41.46
CA THR A 82 -0.70 27.84 41.77
C THR A 82 -0.10 28.38 40.48
N SER A 83 -0.51 29.59 40.13
CA SER A 83 0.04 30.38 39.05
C SER A 83 1.46 30.84 39.41
N GLY A 84 2.46 30.45 38.62
CA GLY A 84 3.82 30.95 38.73
C GLY A 84 4.46 31.06 37.36
N HIS A 85 4.71 32.29 36.90
CA HIS A 85 5.51 32.60 35.73
C HIS A 85 6.96 32.18 35.97
N ALA A 86 7.52 31.36 35.08
CA ALA A 86 8.96 31.25 34.87
C ALA A 86 9.23 30.95 33.39
N VAL A 87 9.93 31.88 32.74
CA VAL A 87 10.50 31.75 31.40
C VAL A 87 11.74 30.84 31.50
N VAL A 88 11.95 30.01 30.47
CA VAL A 88 13.23 29.56 29.87
C VAL A 88 13.20 28.06 29.47
N ALA A 89 13.76 27.81 28.28
CA ALA A 89 14.17 26.55 27.65
C ALA A 89 13.11 25.81 26.81
N THR A 90 12.98 26.30 25.57
CA THR A 90 12.49 25.60 24.39
C THR A 90 13.20 24.25 24.22
N THR A 91 12.47 23.17 24.51
CA THR A 91 12.78 21.83 24.01
C THR A 91 11.73 21.53 22.94
N PRO A 92 12.09 21.17 21.69
CA PRO A 92 11.07 20.87 20.69
C PRO A 92 10.31 19.61 21.13
N ALA A 93 9.02 19.83 21.37
CA ALA A 93 8.02 18.84 21.69
C ALA A 93 7.87 17.80 20.58
N GLY A 94 7.45 16.61 20.99
CA GLY A 94 7.02 15.53 20.12
C GLY A 94 6.12 16.05 19.00
N GLY A 95 6.43 15.61 17.78
CA GLY A 95 5.67 15.93 16.58
C GLY A 95 4.22 15.48 16.77
N ALA A 96 3.32 16.46 16.85
CA ALA A 96 1.90 16.19 16.64
C ALA A 96 1.75 15.48 15.30
N LYS A 97 1.13 14.29 15.30
CA LYS A 97 0.75 13.57 14.09
C LYS A 97 -0.31 14.38 13.36
N THR A 98 0.10 15.34 12.54
CA THR A 98 -0.82 16.17 11.78
C THR A 98 -1.27 15.41 10.54
N ASN A 99 -2.55 15.04 10.47
CA ASN A 99 -3.24 14.55 9.27
C ASN A 99 -3.46 15.69 8.25
N GLY A 100 -2.43 16.51 8.04
CA GLY A 100 -2.51 17.72 7.24
C GLY A 100 -2.68 17.44 5.74
N PRO A 101 -3.13 18.42 4.96
CA PRO A 101 -3.22 18.29 3.51
C PRO A 101 -1.82 18.08 2.90
N GLY A 102 -1.76 17.36 1.79
CA GLY A 102 -0.51 17.16 1.06
C GLY A 102 0.17 18.47 0.65
N THR A 103 1.49 18.52 0.77
CA THR A 103 2.31 19.70 0.45
C THR A 103 2.96 19.56 -0.93
N THR A 104 3.49 20.65 -1.48
CA THR A 104 4.26 20.59 -2.74
C THR A 104 5.71 20.25 -2.42
N PRO A 105 6.36 19.30 -3.12
CA PRO A 105 7.74 18.94 -2.85
C PRO A 105 8.71 20.07 -3.24
N PRO A 106 9.86 20.19 -2.55
CA PRO A 106 10.90 21.13 -2.95
C PRO A 106 11.47 20.79 -4.33
N SER A 107 11.65 21.81 -5.18
CA SER A 107 12.06 21.64 -6.58
C SER A 107 13.58 21.56 -6.79
N ALA A 108 14.40 21.99 -5.82
CA ALA A 108 15.85 22.08 -5.97
C ALA A 108 16.53 20.83 -5.37
N GLY A 109 17.28 20.08 -6.20
CA GLY A 109 18.11 18.95 -5.74
C GLY A 109 17.41 17.58 -5.62
N GLY A 110 16.15 17.49 -6.04
CA GLY A 110 15.33 16.28 -5.89
C GLY A 110 14.59 16.24 -4.55
N TYR A 111 13.50 15.47 -4.50
CA TYR A 111 12.72 15.25 -3.30
C TYR A 111 13.26 14.04 -2.54
N ARG A 112 13.53 14.22 -1.24
CA ARG A 112 13.89 13.15 -0.31
C ARG A 112 12.75 12.93 0.67
N PRO A 113 11.96 11.86 0.52
CA PRO A 113 10.94 11.56 1.51
C PRO A 113 11.58 11.26 2.86
N ALA A 114 11.03 11.83 3.92
CA ALA A 114 11.46 11.52 5.27
C ALA A 114 11.21 10.03 5.57
N GLY A 115 12.15 9.37 6.24
CA GLY A 115 12.03 7.96 6.63
C GLY A 115 12.27 6.94 5.51
N MET A 116 12.63 7.35 4.28
CA MET A 116 12.84 6.43 3.13
C MET A 116 14.33 6.10 2.86
N GLU A 117 15.16 6.06 3.91
CA GLU A 117 16.54 5.53 3.88
C GLU A 117 17.38 5.96 2.66
N GLY A 118 17.42 7.27 2.39
CA GLY A 118 18.25 7.84 1.32
C GLY A 118 17.59 7.92 -0.06
N LEU A 119 16.36 7.44 -0.21
CA LEU A 119 15.58 7.56 -1.46
C LEU A 119 15.50 9.02 -1.92
N ARG A 120 15.82 9.25 -3.19
CA ARG A 120 15.69 10.51 -3.92
C ARG A 120 14.76 10.30 -5.09
N LEU A 121 13.84 11.23 -5.28
CA LEU A 121 12.85 11.23 -6.36
C LEU A 121 12.88 12.57 -7.10
N ARG A 122 12.46 12.57 -8.37
CA ARG A 122 12.22 13.79 -9.15
C ARG A 122 10.73 13.94 -9.47
N PRO A 123 9.91 14.42 -8.51
CA PRO A 123 8.48 14.58 -8.74
C PRO A 123 8.20 15.66 -9.79
N PRO A 124 7.19 15.44 -10.66
CA PRO A 124 6.80 16.46 -11.61
C PRO A 124 6.32 17.74 -10.89
N LYS A 125 6.55 18.89 -11.51
CA LYS A 125 6.17 20.19 -10.96
C LYS A 125 4.66 20.22 -10.63
N GLY A 126 4.33 20.75 -9.46
CA GLY A 126 2.95 20.95 -9.01
C GLY A 126 2.29 19.72 -8.37
N TRP A 127 2.96 18.56 -8.36
CA TRP A 127 2.48 17.40 -7.64
C TRP A 127 2.45 17.65 -6.14
N LYS A 128 1.55 16.92 -5.46
CA LYS A 128 1.40 16.92 -4.01
C LYS A 128 2.07 15.71 -3.43
N VAL A 129 2.54 15.85 -2.20
CA VAL A 129 3.15 14.80 -1.41
C VAL A 129 2.51 14.75 -0.04
N LEU A 130 2.29 13.54 0.47
CA LEU A 130 1.76 13.30 1.80
C LEU A 130 2.47 12.09 2.40
N PRO A 131 3.34 12.26 3.40
CA PRO A 131 3.82 11.13 4.20
C PRO A 131 2.68 10.63 5.09
N ASP A 132 2.64 9.32 5.32
CA ASP A 132 1.77 8.75 6.35
C ASP A 132 2.56 8.62 7.67
N PRO A 133 2.12 9.26 8.76
CA PRO A 133 2.83 9.19 10.04
C PRO A 133 2.73 7.82 10.73
N ASP A 134 1.78 6.97 10.31
CA ASP A 134 1.51 5.67 10.95
C ASP A 134 2.06 4.49 10.16
N THR A 135 2.60 4.72 8.96
CA THR A 135 3.24 3.68 8.14
C THR A 135 4.53 4.19 7.52
N ASP A 136 5.39 3.29 7.07
CA ASP A 136 6.59 3.65 6.31
C ASP A 136 6.24 3.95 4.84
N SER A 137 5.22 4.78 4.61
CA SER A 137 4.70 5.09 3.27
C SER A 137 4.70 6.60 2.99
N VAL A 138 5.01 6.94 1.74
CA VAL A 138 4.83 8.31 1.20
C VAL A 138 4.01 8.26 -0.07
N PHE A 139 3.09 9.21 -0.20
CA PHE A 139 2.19 9.32 -1.34
C PHE A 139 2.53 10.55 -2.15
N LEU A 140 2.52 10.42 -3.47
CA LEU A 140 2.66 11.51 -4.42
C LEU A 140 1.48 11.49 -5.39
N SER A 141 0.96 12.66 -5.76
CA SER A 141 -0.20 12.72 -6.65
C SER A 141 -0.24 13.99 -7.48
N SER A 142 -0.87 13.91 -8.65
CA SER A 142 -1.22 15.10 -9.44
C SER A 142 -2.41 15.88 -8.85
N GLN A 143 -3.07 15.37 -7.83
CA GLN A 143 -4.22 15.99 -7.17
C GLN A 143 -4.03 16.11 -5.65
N SER A 144 -5.02 16.71 -4.98
CA SER A 144 -4.95 16.94 -3.53
C SER A 144 -5.01 15.63 -2.75
N LEU A 145 -4.07 15.49 -1.81
CA LEU A 145 -3.95 14.35 -0.92
C LEU A 145 -4.47 14.71 0.48
N VAL A 146 -5.22 13.78 1.08
CA VAL A 146 -5.73 13.84 2.45
C VAL A 146 -5.77 12.41 2.98
N LEU A 147 -5.19 12.17 4.16
CA LEU A 147 -5.26 10.87 4.83
C LEU A 147 -6.70 10.63 5.34
N PRO A 148 -7.23 9.39 5.22
CA PRO A 148 -8.47 9.04 5.88
C PRO A 148 -8.32 9.10 7.41
N GLU A 149 -9.45 9.13 8.12
CA GLU A 149 -9.45 9.04 9.58
C GLU A 149 -8.79 7.72 10.02
N GLY A 150 -7.79 7.80 10.90
CA GLY A 150 -6.97 6.66 11.31
C GLY A 150 -5.81 6.30 10.37
N GLY A 151 -5.51 7.13 9.37
CA GLY A 151 -4.36 6.95 8.48
C GLY A 151 -4.49 5.74 7.56
N CYS A 152 -3.37 5.24 7.03
CA CYS A 152 -3.39 4.08 6.11
C CYS A 152 -3.17 2.73 6.81
N ALA A 153 -3.31 2.65 8.14
CA ALA A 153 -3.09 1.42 8.91
C ALA A 153 -4.01 0.25 8.48
N HIS A 154 -5.13 0.54 7.82
CA HIS A 154 -6.12 -0.45 7.36
C HIS A 154 -6.34 -0.41 5.84
N ALA A 155 -5.25 -0.24 5.08
CA ALA A 155 -5.30 -0.26 3.62
C ALA A 155 -5.96 -1.53 3.06
N LEU A 156 -6.83 -1.37 2.07
CA LEU A 156 -7.40 -2.49 1.33
C LEU A 156 -6.31 -3.10 0.44
N ASP A 157 -6.10 -4.41 0.54
CA ASP A 157 -5.10 -5.16 -0.23
C ASP A 157 -3.66 -4.56 -0.18
N GLY A 158 -3.33 -3.85 0.90
CA GLY A 158 -2.00 -3.24 1.08
C GLY A 158 -1.74 -1.96 0.29
N PHE A 159 -2.73 -1.41 -0.42
CA PHE A 159 -2.61 -0.11 -1.09
C PHE A 159 -3.58 0.91 -0.49
N CYS A 160 -3.04 2.01 0.02
CA CYS A 160 -3.84 3.10 0.57
C CYS A 160 -4.09 4.18 -0.49
N THR A 161 -5.26 4.80 -0.43
CA THR A 161 -5.67 5.84 -1.38
C THR A 161 -5.98 7.16 -0.67
N PRO A 162 -4.96 7.91 -0.21
CA PRO A 162 -5.16 9.14 0.57
C PRO A 162 -5.48 10.33 -0.34
N LEU A 163 -6.58 10.23 -1.08
CA LEU A 163 -7.04 11.27 -2.00
C LEU A 163 -8.21 12.02 -1.38
N ALA A 164 -8.22 13.35 -1.53
CA ALA A 164 -9.37 14.16 -1.11
C ALA A 164 -10.66 13.83 -1.89
N ARG A 165 -10.51 13.29 -3.10
CA ARG A 165 -11.56 12.84 -4.03
C ARG A 165 -11.01 11.69 -4.86
N VAL A 166 -11.87 10.88 -5.49
CA VAL A 166 -11.44 9.85 -6.46
C VAL A 166 -10.56 10.45 -7.58
N LEU A 167 -9.79 9.61 -8.28
CA LEU A 167 -8.89 10.10 -9.32
C LEU A 167 -9.68 10.73 -10.48
N ALA A 168 -9.41 12.00 -10.75
CA ALA A 168 -9.91 12.63 -11.97
C ALA A 168 -9.35 11.92 -13.22
N SER A 169 -9.95 12.13 -14.39
CA SER A 169 -9.33 11.68 -15.65
C SER A 169 -7.92 12.27 -15.78
N ASP A 170 -6.95 11.45 -16.21
CA ASP A 170 -5.51 11.77 -16.21
C ASP A 170 -4.90 11.99 -14.81
N GLY A 171 -5.65 11.70 -13.75
CA GLY A 171 -5.24 11.74 -12.35
C GLY A 171 -4.33 10.56 -11.99
N VAL A 172 -3.37 10.80 -11.10
CA VAL A 172 -2.40 9.80 -10.65
C VAL A 172 -2.20 9.85 -9.14
N LEU A 173 -2.09 8.67 -8.54
CA LEU A 173 -1.58 8.45 -7.19
C LEU A 173 -0.41 7.48 -7.25
N VAL A 174 0.71 7.81 -6.61
CA VAL A 174 1.87 6.93 -6.45
C VAL A 174 2.15 6.76 -4.97
N MET A 175 2.25 5.52 -4.51
CA MET A 175 2.65 5.16 -3.16
C MET A 175 4.06 4.57 -3.23
N PHE A 176 4.93 5.03 -2.34
CA PHE A 176 6.21 4.39 -2.04
C PHE A 176 6.11 3.84 -0.62
N HIS A 177 6.41 2.56 -0.43
CA HIS A 177 6.38 1.90 0.86
C HIS A 177 7.74 1.28 1.15
N LEU A 178 8.34 1.65 2.27
CA LEU A 178 9.59 1.07 2.74
C LEU A 178 9.31 -0.20 3.54
N THR A 179 10.11 -1.22 3.29
CA THR A 179 10.18 -2.43 4.09
C THR A 179 11.64 -2.71 4.43
N GLN A 180 11.93 -2.93 5.70
CA GLN A 180 13.25 -3.36 6.14
C GLN A 180 13.31 -4.89 6.19
N SER A 181 14.02 -5.49 5.24
CA SER A 181 14.20 -6.93 5.18
C SER A 181 15.51 -7.28 4.48
N SER A 182 16.54 -7.63 5.26
CA SER A 182 17.84 -8.05 4.73
C SER A 182 17.73 -9.24 3.77
N ALA A 183 16.85 -10.20 4.08
CA ALA A 183 16.61 -11.35 3.22
C ALA A 183 16.01 -10.95 1.85
N GLN A 184 15.04 -10.03 1.82
CA GLN A 184 14.49 -9.54 0.55
C GLN A 184 15.51 -8.68 -0.20
N ALA A 185 16.18 -7.77 0.51
CA ALA A 185 17.21 -6.92 -0.09
C ALA A 185 18.31 -7.77 -0.74
N GLN A 186 18.80 -8.81 -0.05
CA GLN A 186 19.80 -9.74 -0.60
C GLN A 186 19.25 -10.54 -1.79
N LYS A 187 17.99 -10.98 -1.73
CA LYS A 187 17.35 -11.67 -2.87
C LYS A 187 17.31 -10.79 -4.10
N PHE A 188 17.14 -9.48 -3.94
CA PHE A 188 16.98 -8.54 -5.03
C PHE A 188 18.26 -7.77 -5.38
N SER A 189 19.34 -7.86 -4.59
CA SER A 189 20.56 -7.04 -4.72
C SER A 189 21.41 -7.28 -5.97
N GLY A 190 20.98 -8.16 -6.88
CA GLY A 190 21.60 -8.39 -8.19
C GLY A 190 20.63 -8.22 -9.37
N PHE A 191 19.39 -7.82 -9.12
CA PHE A 191 18.35 -7.75 -10.14
C PHE A 191 17.97 -6.30 -10.42
N ALA A 192 18.05 -5.89 -11.69
CA ALA A 192 17.37 -4.70 -12.17
C ALA A 192 15.89 -5.04 -12.30
N LEU A 193 15.11 -4.78 -11.24
CA LEU A 193 13.66 -5.02 -11.25
C LEU A 193 12.98 -3.94 -12.10
N PRO A 194 12.40 -4.31 -13.25
CA PRO A 194 11.82 -3.34 -14.17
C PRO A 194 10.56 -2.72 -13.58
N LEU A 195 10.18 -1.56 -14.11
CA LEU A 195 8.86 -0.99 -13.90
C LEU A 195 7.88 -1.70 -14.82
N GLU A 196 6.91 -2.39 -14.24
CA GLU A 196 5.96 -3.23 -14.97
C GLU A 196 4.55 -2.65 -14.90
N ASP A 197 3.76 -2.91 -15.93
CA ASP A 197 2.31 -2.72 -15.87
C ASP A 197 1.70 -3.90 -15.11
N GLU A 198 0.84 -3.59 -14.15
CA GLU A 198 0.20 -4.59 -13.29
C GLU A 198 -1.32 -4.61 -13.52
N VAL A 199 -1.95 -5.74 -13.17
CA VAL A 199 -3.41 -5.78 -13.05
C VAL A 199 -3.81 -4.88 -11.88
N PRO A 200 -4.69 -3.87 -12.08
CA PRO A 200 -5.06 -2.96 -11.00
C PRO A 200 -5.64 -3.68 -9.78
N TYR A 201 -5.14 -3.33 -8.60
CA TYR A 201 -5.69 -3.81 -7.33
C TYR A 201 -7.10 -3.26 -7.09
N SER A 202 -7.84 -3.91 -6.20
CA SER A 202 -9.20 -3.47 -5.83
C SER A 202 -9.20 -2.02 -5.31
N ALA A 203 -8.17 -1.64 -4.54
CA ALA A 203 -7.98 -0.28 -4.04
C ALA A 203 -7.76 0.74 -5.17
N CYS A 204 -7.00 0.41 -6.21
CA CYS A 204 -6.81 1.29 -7.36
C CYS A 204 -8.13 1.46 -8.15
N LEU A 205 -8.85 0.36 -8.38
CA LEU A 205 -10.17 0.39 -9.02
C LEU A 205 -11.19 1.21 -8.20
N ALA A 206 -11.15 1.12 -6.87
CA ALA A 206 -12.05 1.83 -5.97
C ALA A 206 -11.94 3.36 -6.07
N VAL A 207 -10.78 3.88 -6.48
CA VAL A 207 -10.56 5.31 -6.75
C VAL A 207 -10.56 5.65 -8.23
N THR A 208 -11.36 4.90 -9.01
CA THR A 208 -11.55 5.05 -10.46
C THR A 208 -10.28 4.89 -11.29
N GLY A 209 -9.25 4.25 -10.74
CA GLY A 209 -8.06 3.87 -11.49
C GLY A 209 -8.38 2.82 -12.54
N THR A 210 -7.73 2.91 -13.69
CA THR A 210 -7.89 1.97 -14.82
C THR A 210 -6.58 1.34 -15.25
N ARG A 211 -5.45 1.81 -14.72
CA ARG A 211 -4.11 1.27 -14.98
C ARG A 211 -3.28 1.32 -13.70
N GLN A 212 -2.44 0.30 -13.51
CA GLN A 212 -1.50 0.23 -12.41
C GLN A 212 -0.09 -0.08 -12.92
N MET A 213 0.91 0.47 -12.26
CA MET A 213 2.32 0.13 -12.48
C MET A 213 3.00 -0.15 -11.15
N GLY A 214 3.94 -1.08 -11.13
CA GLY A 214 4.69 -1.45 -9.95
C GLY A 214 6.18 -1.54 -10.21
N ARG A 215 6.98 -1.19 -9.20
CA ARG A 215 8.43 -1.41 -9.20
C ARG A 215 8.90 -1.67 -7.79
N THR A 216 9.77 -2.67 -7.64
CA THR A 216 10.53 -2.89 -6.41
C THR A 216 11.93 -2.29 -6.57
N MET A 217 12.40 -1.59 -5.56
CA MET A 217 13.70 -0.94 -5.55
C MET A 217 14.44 -1.36 -4.29
N VAL A 218 15.74 -1.59 -4.40
CA VAL A 218 16.58 -2.01 -3.29
C VAL A 218 17.56 -0.89 -2.99
N GLY A 219 17.69 -0.54 -1.72
CA GLY A 219 18.74 0.36 -1.27
C GLY A 219 20.13 -0.27 -1.36
N SER A 220 21.13 0.35 -0.74
CA SER A 220 22.48 -0.22 -0.69
C SER A 220 22.47 -1.58 0.01
N ALA A 221 23.33 -2.51 -0.43
CA ALA A 221 23.34 -3.91 0.04
C ALA A 221 23.47 -4.08 1.57
N GLY A 222 24.02 -3.07 2.27
CA GLY A 222 24.15 -3.07 3.73
C GLY A 222 22.92 -2.55 4.50
N SER A 223 22.00 -1.86 3.83
CA SER A 223 20.85 -1.20 4.50
C SER A 223 19.68 -2.15 4.78
N GLY A 224 19.54 -3.23 4.00
CA GLY A 224 18.34 -4.09 4.06
C GLY A 224 17.06 -3.39 3.59
N THR A 225 17.19 -2.20 3.00
CA THR A 225 16.10 -1.35 2.52
C THR A 225 15.50 -1.89 1.23
N VAL A 226 14.20 -2.12 1.23
CA VAL A 226 13.41 -2.41 0.03
C VAL A 226 12.28 -1.40 -0.05
N VAL A 227 12.17 -0.66 -1.15
CA VAL A 227 11.07 0.26 -1.40
C VAL A 227 10.21 -0.25 -2.54
N TRP A 228 8.92 -0.42 -2.25
CA TRP A 228 7.90 -0.78 -3.22
C TRP A 228 7.22 0.48 -3.72
N ALA A 229 7.27 0.74 -5.02
CA ALA A 229 6.53 1.81 -5.68
C ALA A 229 5.32 1.21 -6.41
N VAL A 230 4.13 1.73 -6.13
CA VAL A 230 2.89 1.37 -6.83
C VAL A 230 2.21 2.65 -7.30
N ALA A 231 1.92 2.74 -8.60
CA ALA A 231 1.21 3.85 -9.20
C ALA A 231 -0.16 3.42 -9.71
N CYS A 232 -1.21 4.14 -9.30
CA CYS A 232 -2.58 4.01 -9.80
C CYS A 232 -2.93 5.22 -10.67
N LEU A 233 -3.41 4.98 -11.89
CA LEU A 233 -3.73 6.02 -12.87
C LEU A 233 -5.18 5.87 -13.35
N SER A 234 -5.89 6.99 -13.51
CA SER A 234 -7.24 7.03 -14.09
C SER A 234 -7.18 7.52 -15.52
N HIS A 235 -7.49 6.64 -16.49
CA HIS A 235 -7.53 6.94 -17.92
C HIS A 235 -6.31 7.77 -18.41
N PRO A 236 -5.07 7.30 -18.15
CA PRO A 236 -3.90 8.14 -18.35
C PRO A 236 -3.65 8.43 -19.83
N SER A 237 -3.35 9.69 -20.11
CA SER A 237 -2.72 10.10 -21.37
C SER A 237 -1.33 9.47 -21.50
N ALA A 238 -0.81 9.44 -22.73
CA ALA A 238 0.57 9.01 -22.98
C ALA A 238 1.59 9.89 -22.24
N ALA A 239 1.35 11.20 -22.19
CA ALA A 239 2.21 12.15 -21.48
C ALA A 239 2.21 11.90 -19.96
N GLN A 240 1.05 11.64 -19.36
CA GLN A 240 0.97 11.33 -17.94
C GLN A 240 1.62 9.98 -17.61
N THR A 241 1.44 8.99 -18.48
CA THR A 241 2.14 7.70 -18.38
C THR A 241 3.66 7.90 -18.37
N ALA A 242 4.20 8.70 -19.29
CA ALA A 242 5.62 9.01 -19.34
C ALA A 242 6.09 9.72 -18.05
N ARG A 243 5.34 10.70 -17.55
CA ARG A 243 5.66 11.40 -16.29
C ARG A 243 5.76 10.46 -15.08
N VAL A 244 4.88 9.45 -14.99
CA VAL A 244 4.94 8.45 -13.91
C VAL A 244 6.16 7.55 -14.06
N ARG A 245 6.45 7.10 -15.29
CA ARG A 245 7.66 6.30 -15.56
C ARG A 245 8.92 7.07 -15.24
N ASP A 246 8.99 8.36 -15.57
CA ASP A 246 10.12 9.23 -15.24
C ASP A 246 10.25 9.42 -13.73
N LEU A 247 9.14 9.64 -13.00
CA LEU A 247 9.15 9.74 -11.54
C LEU A 247 9.70 8.46 -10.89
N ILE A 248 9.15 7.29 -11.21
CA ILE A 248 9.58 6.02 -10.61
C ILE A 248 10.98 5.63 -11.13
N GLY A 249 11.30 5.96 -12.36
CA GLY A 249 12.61 5.75 -12.98
C GLY A 249 13.70 6.63 -12.37
N SER A 250 13.34 7.80 -11.85
CA SER A 250 14.27 8.72 -11.18
C SER A 250 14.68 8.31 -9.77
N ALA A 251 14.07 7.25 -9.22
CA ALA A 251 14.37 6.76 -7.89
C ALA A 251 15.82 6.29 -7.78
N ASP A 252 16.52 6.84 -6.79
CA ASP A 252 17.94 6.60 -6.51
C ASP A 252 18.19 6.63 -5.00
N PHE A 253 19.18 5.88 -4.51
CA PHE A 253 19.51 5.80 -3.08
C PHE A 253 20.82 6.51 -2.69
N GLY A 254 21.47 7.22 -3.63
CA GLY A 254 22.73 7.93 -3.42
C GLY A 254 23.95 7.10 -3.81
#